data_AF-A0A6H1P8N9-F1
#
_entry.id   AF-A0A6H1P8N9-F1
#
_cell.length_a   1.000
_cell.length_b   1.000
_cell.length_c   1.000
_cell.angle_alpha   90.00
_cell.angle_beta   90.00
_cell.angle_gamma   90.00
#
_symmetry.space_group_name_H-M   'P 1'
#
loop_
_entity.id
_entity.type
_entity.pdbx_description
1 polymer ?
#
loop_
_entity_poly.entity_id
_entity_poly.type
_entity_poly.pdbx_seq_one_letter_code
_entity_poly.pdbx_strand_id
1 'polypeptide(L)' 'MSRMLTSILMIGSIGYFGFRYRYRLINVLLGSSWMRRLAVGSFMSFPGVKQKMMQSVFGKPSEW' A
#
# COMPACT_ATOMS: atom_id res chain seq x y z
N MET A 1 -5.42 14.04 -31.73
CA MET A 1 -4.69 15.08 -30.99
C MET A 1 -5.22 15.29 -29.56
N SER A 2 -6.53 15.47 -29.37
CA SER A 2 -7.16 15.69 -28.05
C SER A 2 -6.85 14.61 -27.01
N ARG A 3 -6.82 13.32 -27.39
CA ARG A 3 -6.55 12.19 -26.49
C ARG A 3 -5.16 12.19 -25.84
N MET A 4 -4.13 12.63 -26.57
CA MET A 4 -2.76 12.72 -26.03
C MET A 4 -2.61 13.87 -25.04
N LEU A 5 -3.22 15.03 -25.36
CA LEU A 5 -3.27 16.18 -24.46
C LEU A 5 -4.00 15.85 -23.16
N THR A 6 -5.13 15.16 -23.23
CA THR A 6 -5.86 14.74 -22.02
C THR A 6 -5.06 13.74 -21.18
N SER A 7 -4.34 12.79 -21.79
CA SER A 7 -3.48 11.85 -21.04
C SER A 7 -2.32 12.54 -20.35
N ILE A 8 -1.65 13.48 -21.02
CA ILE A 8 -0.55 14.25 -20.44
C ILE A 8 -1.04 15.13 -19.29
N LEU A 9 -2.19 15.79 -19.46
CA LEU A 9 -2.81 16.58 -18.41
C LEU A 9 -3.27 15.71 -17.22
N MET A 10 -3.77 14.51 -17.47
CA MET A 10 -4.13 13.57 -16.39
C MET A 10 -2.91 13.14 -15.57
N ILE A 11 -1.83 12.74 -16.23
CA ILE A 11 -0.60 12.31 -15.55
C ILE A 11 0.04 13.49 -14.80
N GLY A 12 0.10 14.67 -15.43
CA GLY A 12 0.60 15.89 -14.81
C GLY A 12 -0.25 16.35 -13.62
N SER A 13 -1.57 16.22 -13.70
CA SER A 13 -2.48 16.58 -12.60
C SER A 13 -2.36 15.64 -11.41
N ILE A 14 -2.22 14.33 -11.66
CA ILE A 14 -1.99 13.33 -10.61
C ILE A 14 -0.66 13.61 -9.90
N GLY A 15 0.41 13.89 -10.67
CA GLY A 15 1.72 14.26 -10.11
C GLY A 15 1.67 15.57 -9.32
N TYR A 16 0.98 16.59 -9.84
CA TYR A 16 0.84 17.88 -9.18
C TYR A 16 0.01 17.81 -7.90
N PHE A 17 -1.11 17.08 -7.92
CA PHE A 17 -1.91 16.83 -6.72
C PHE A 17 -1.14 16.01 -5.69
N GLY A 18 -0.39 14.99 -6.13
CA GLY A 18 0.48 14.20 -5.27
C GLY A 18 1.54 15.07 -4.58
N PHE A 19 2.16 16.00 -5.30
CA PHE A 19 3.17 16.90 -4.74
C PHE A 19 2.57 17.99 -3.84
N ARG A 20 1.42 18.57 -4.24
CA ARG A 20 0.70 19.61 -3.48
C ARG A 20 0.13 19.08 -2.17
N TYR A 21 -0.40 17.85 -2.18
CA TYR A 21 -0.99 17.20 -1.01
C TYR A 21 -0.06 16.19 -0.35
N ARG A 22 1.26 16.27 -0.59
CA ARG A 22 2.26 15.29 -0.15
C ARG A 22 2.01 14.72 1.25
N TYR A 23 1.69 15.55 2.23
CA TYR A 23 1.48 15.11 3.60
C TYR A 23 0.04 14.64 3.90
N ARG A 24 -0.96 15.22 3.23
CA ARG A 24 -2.37 14.85 3.44
C ARG A 24 -2.69 13.52 2.74
N LEU A 25 -2.12 13.30 1.55
CA LEU A 25 -2.19 12.02 0.84
C LEU A 25 -1.46 10.94 1.62
N ILE A 26 -0.24 11.19 2.09
CA ILE A 26 0.52 10.21 2.89
C ILE A 26 -0.20 9.91 4.20
N ASN A 27 -0.81 10.87 4.89
CA ASN A 27 -1.60 10.58 6.09
C ASN A 27 -2.86 9.77 5.82
N VAL A 28 -3.56 9.99 4.69
CA VAL A 28 -4.73 9.18 4.32
C VAL A 28 -4.30 7.79 3.82
N LEU A 29 -3.16 7.71 3.12
CA LEU A 29 -2.53 6.46 2.72
C LEU A 29 -2.10 5.65 3.95
N LEU A 30 -1.35 6.23 4.89
CA LEU A 30 -0.86 5.54 6.09
C LEU A 30 -1.95 5.31 7.15
N GLY A 31 -2.93 6.21 7.24
CA GLY A 31 -3.98 6.18 8.26
C GLY A 31 -5.24 5.39 7.86
N SER A 32 -5.40 5.01 6.59
CA SER A 32 -6.59 4.26 6.16
C SER A 32 -6.42 2.75 6.32
N SER A 33 -7.46 2.10 6.86
CA SER A 33 -7.61 0.63 6.86
C SER A 33 -7.52 0.02 5.47
N TRP A 34 -7.70 0.82 4.42
CA TRP A 34 -7.58 0.42 3.02
C TRP A 34 -6.14 0.08 2.63
N MET A 35 -5.18 0.95 2.97
CA MET A 35 -3.76 0.65 2.77
C MET A 35 -3.32 -0.55 3.60
N ARG A 36 -3.81 -0.66 4.85
CA ARG A 36 -3.53 -1.83 5.68
C ARG A 36 -4.02 -3.11 5.02
N ARG A 37 -5.21 -3.11 4.40
CA ARG A 37 -5.73 -4.26 3.64
C ARG A 37 -4.92 -4.56 2.38
N LEU A 38 -4.43 -3.55 1.67
CA LEU A 38 -3.56 -3.75 0.51
C LEU A 38 -2.22 -4.34 0.93
N ALA A 39 -1.55 -3.72 1.91
CA ALA A 39 -0.28 -4.21 2.43
C ALA A 39 -0.44 -5.64 2.98
N VAL A 40 -1.37 -5.87 3.92
CA VAL A 40 -1.59 -7.20 4.49
C VAL A 40 -2.06 -8.20 3.44
N GLY A 41 -2.94 -7.81 2.50
CA GLY A 41 -3.40 -8.67 1.42
C GLY A 41 -2.27 -9.08 0.48
N SER A 42 -1.42 -8.14 0.07
CA SER A 42 -0.25 -8.43 -0.75
C SER A 42 0.79 -9.28 -0.01
N PHE A 43 1.11 -8.94 1.24
CA PHE A 43 2.07 -9.72 2.04
C PHE A 43 1.54 -11.13 2.39
N MET A 44 0.25 -11.29 2.72
CA MET A 44 -0.36 -12.60 3.01
C MET A 44 -0.65 -13.43 1.76
N SER A 45 -0.75 -12.83 0.56
CA SER A 45 -0.86 -13.57 -0.70
C SER A 45 0.42 -14.34 -1.05
N PHE A 46 1.56 -13.97 -0.46
CA PHE A 46 2.81 -14.71 -0.62
C PHE A 46 2.88 -15.89 0.37
N PRO A 47 2.84 -17.15 -0.11
CA PRO A 47 2.81 -18.33 0.77
C PRO A 47 4.06 -18.45 1.66
N GLY A 48 5.23 -18.02 1.18
CA GLY A 48 6.47 -18.05 1.97
C GLY A 48 6.51 -17.03 3.12
N VAL A 49 5.91 -15.85 2.93
CA VAL A 49 5.82 -14.82 3.98
C VAL A 49 4.71 -15.17 4.96
N LYS A 50 3.56 -15.65 4.46
CA LYS A 50 2.46 -16.17 5.26
C LYS A 50 2.93 -17.28 6.21
N GLN A 51 3.69 -18.26 5.71
CA GLN A 51 4.14 -19.39 6.50
C GLN A 51 5.15 -18.96 7.58
N LYS A 52 6.10 -18.07 7.27
CA LYS A 52 7.03 -17.52 8.26
C LYS A 52 6.32 -16.68 9.34
N MET A 53 5.35 -15.86 8.95
CA MET A 53 4.59 -15.03 9.90
C MET A 53 3.67 -15.89 10.79
N MET A 54 2.99 -16.89 10.22
CA MET A 54 2.24 -17.87 11.01
C MET A 54 3.15 -18.66 11.94
N GLN A 55 4.35 -19.03 11.50
CA GLN A 55 5.31 -19.75 12.34
C GLN A 55 5.94 -18.86 13.41
N SER A 56 6.03 -17.54 13.22
CA SER A 56 6.50 -16.61 14.27
C SER A 56 5.41 -16.20 15.26
N VAL A 57 4.15 -16.16 14.82
CA VAL A 57 3.01 -15.74 15.67
C VAL A 57 2.37 -16.93 16.40
N PHE A 58 2.37 -18.12 15.77
CA PHE A 58 1.86 -19.36 16.34
C PHE A 58 2.95 -20.38 16.70
N GLY A 59 4.23 -20.07 16.42
CA GLY A 59 5.35 -20.92 16.84
C GLY A 59 5.66 -20.73 18.31
N LYS A 60 5.00 -21.54 19.13
CA LYS A 60 5.32 -21.96 20.51
C LYS A 60 5.53 -20.83 21.53
N PRO A 61 4.69 -20.75 22.59
CA PRO A 61 5.15 -20.24 23.87
C PRO A 61 6.40 -21.03 24.26
N SER A 62 7.46 -20.31 24.64
CA SER A 62 8.60 -20.88 25.34
C SER A 62 8.11 -21.51 26.64
N GLU A 63 7.98 -22.83 26.66
CA GLU A 63 7.95 -23.63 27.88
C GLU A 63 9.35 -24.22 28.03
N TRP A 64 10.13 -23.58 28.90
CA TRP A 64 11.35 -24.05 29.63
C TRP A 64 12.33 -24.95 28.90
#